data_AF-A0A7S2V084-F1
#
_entry.id   AF-A0A7S2V084-F1
#
_cell.length_a   1.000
_cell.length_b   1.000
_cell.length_c   1.000
_cell.angle_alpha   90.00
_cell.angle_beta   90.00
_cell.angle_gamma   90.00
#
_symmetry.space_group_name_H-M   'P 1'
#
loop_
_entity.id
_entity.type
_entity.pdbx_description
1 polymer ?
#
loop_
_entity_poly.entity_id
_entity_poly.type
_entity_poly.pdbx_seq_one_letter_code
_entity_poly.pdbx_strand_id
1 'polypeptide(L)'
;YLKLAALRFLRCCVGLKDDFYNRYLLKHSLLNPVFALFKTQRHADNLINSTIIEMVEFIRCENIKALVAHIMEKHSDTFSSVSHVPTFDMLKVKYDQNKEAEKREEDLSSEKVSSSKSLSALKFLEDQNEELYFDESDEEGPHPAKG
;
A
#
# COMPACT_ATOMS: atom_id res chain seq x y z
N TYR A 1 -7.46 1.98 35.70
CA TYR A 1 -7.62 3.25 34.96
C TYR A 1 -6.60 3.46 33.85
N LEU A 2 -5.28 3.26 34.09
CA LEU A 2 -4.24 3.52 33.08
C LEU A 2 -4.43 2.77 31.74
N LYS A 3 -4.75 1.46 31.77
CA LYS A 3 -4.97 0.66 30.56
C LYS A 3 -6.08 1.22 29.66
N LEU A 4 -7.20 1.62 30.27
CA LEU A 4 -8.35 2.18 29.54
C LEU A 4 -8.04 3.60 29.02
N ALA A 5 -7.33 4.42 29.79
CA ALA A 5 -6.89 5.75 29.36
C ALA A 5 -5.92 5.65 28.16
N ALA A 6 -4.95 4.74 28.22
CA ALA A 6 -4.02 4.48 27.12
C ALA A 6 -4.75 3.98 25.87
N LEU A 7 -5.72 3.07 26.02
CA LEU A 7 -6.51 2.56 24.90
C LEU A 7 -7.37 3.65 24.26
N ARG A 8 -7.98 4.53 25.06
CA ARG A 8 -8.71 5.70 24.57
C ARG A 8 -7.81 6.64 23.79
N PHE A 9 -6.63 6.95 24.32
CA PHE A 9 -5.65 7.78 23.64
C PHE A 9 -5.24 7.18 22.30
N LEU A 10 -4.93 5.88 22.26
CA LEU A 10 -4.58 5.18 21.04
C LEU A 10 -5.71 5.25 20.00
N ARG A 11 -6.96 5.04 20.42
CA ARG A 11 -8.14 5.17 19.55
C ARG A 11 -8.26 6.59 18.99
N CYS A 12 -7.99 7.62 19.80
CA CYS A 12 -7.96 9.00 19.31
C CYS A 12 -6.90 9.18 18.23
N CYS A 13 -5.67 8.67 18.42
CA CYS A 13 -4.61 8.74 17.41
C CYS A 13 -5.00 8.06 16.10
N VAL A 14 -5.58 6.85 16.17
CA VAL A 14 -6.08 6.13 14.99
C VAL A 14 -7.21 6.91 14.31
N GLY A 15 -8.10 7.52 15.11
CA GLY A 15 -9.24 8.31 14.63
C GLY A 15 -8.85 9.58 13.87
N LEU A 16 -7.64 10.11 14.08
CA LEU A 16 -7.13 11.24 13.30
C LEU A 16 -6.86 10.88 11.84
N LYS A 17 -6.69 9.58 11.53
CA LYS A 17 -6.34 9.05 10.20
C LYS A 17 -5.09 9.69 9.58
N ASP A 18 -4.24 10.27 10.41
CA ASP A 18 -3.03 10.94 9.98
C ASP A 18 -1.91 9.92 9.79
N ASP A 19 -1.28 9.98 8.63
CA ASP A 19 -0.23 9.04 8.24
C ASP A 19 1.04 9.16 9.11
N PHE A 20 1.35 10.35 9.64
CA PHE A 20 2.44 10.53 10.61
C PHE A 20 2.15 9.76 11.89
N TYR A 21 0.96 9.88 12.45
CA TYR A 21 0.58 9.11 13.64
C TYR A 21 0.56 7.61 13.35
N ASN A 22 -0.02 7.18 12.23
CA ASN A 22 -0.04 5.76 11.85
C ASN A 22 1.38 5.19 11.76
N ARG A 23 2.30 5.87 11.07
CA ARG A 23 3.72 5.48 11.01
C ARG A 23 4.37 5.43 12.38
N TYR A 24 4.08 6.38 13.25
CA TYR A 24 4.61 6.39 14.61
C TYR A 24 4.11 5.18 15.42
N LEU A 25 2.80 4.89 15.36
CA LEU A 25 2.19 3.72 16.01
C LEU A 25 2.86 2.42 15.55
N LEU A 26 3.12 2.28 14.25
CA LEU A 26 3.76 1.11 13.65
C LEU A 26 5.24 1.01 14.03
N LYS A 27 5.99 2.11 13.90
CA LYS A 27 7.43 2.17 14.22
C LYS A 27 7.72 1.74 15.65
N HIS A 28 6.87 2.16 16.59
CA HIS A 28 7.01 1.82 18.00
C HIS A 28 6.18 0.59 18.41
N SER A 29 5.54 -0.10 17.46
CA SER A 29 4.73 -1.30 17.68
C SER A 29 3.71 -1.14 18.82
N LEU A 30 3.07 0.02 18.90
CA LEU A 30 2.20 0.40 20.02
C LEU A 30 0.88 -0.41 20.07
N LEU A 31 0.56 -1.12 18.98
CA LEU A 31 -0.56 -2.05 18.93
C LEU A 31 -0.25 -3.40 19.62
N ASN A 32 1.02 -3.80 19.69
CA ASN A 32 1.41 -5.08 20.32
C ASN A 32 0.94 -5.24 21.77
N PRO A 33 1.19 -4.27 22.68
CA PRO A 33 0.72 -4.41 24.06
C PRO A 33 -0.81 -4.45 24.18
N VAL A 34 -1.53 -3.85 23.22
CA VAL A 34 -2.99 -3.87 23.18
C VAL A 34 -3.52 -5.25 22.82
N PHE A 35 -2.97 -5.89 21.78
CA PHE A 35 -3.38 -7.24 21.39
C PHE A 35 -2.85 -8.32 22.35
N ALA A 36 -1.69 -8.10 22.97
CA ALA A 36 -1.24 -8.96 24.06
C ALA A 36 -2.24 -8.91 25.23
N LEU A 37 -2.71 -7.71 25.61
CA LEU A 37 -3.74 -7.55 26.63
C LEU A 37 -5.03 -8.27 26.24
N PHE A 38 -5.47 -8.11 24.98
CA PHE A 38 -6.63 -8.81 24.44
C PHE A 38 -6.51 -10.33 24.56
N LYS A 39 -5.36 -10.91 24.16
CA LYS A 39 -5.09 -12.35 24.26
C LYS A 39 -5.12 -12.88 25.70
N THR A 40 -4.64 -12.10 26.66
CA THR A 40 -4.62 -12.52 28.07
C THR A 40 -5.99 -12.50 28.73
N GLN A 41 -6.95 -11.74 28.18
CA GLN A 41 -8.24 -11.52 28.83
C GLN A 41 -9.27 -12.56 28.36
N ARG A 42 -9.50 -13.58 29.19
CA ARG A 42 -10.34 -14.76 28.87
C ARG A 42 -11.84 -14.49 28.79
N HIS A 43 -12.33 -13.35 29.28
CA HIS A 43 -13.76 -13.03 29.29
C HIS A 43 -14.11 -12.09 28.13
N ALA A 44 -14.94 -12.57 27.21
CA ALA A 44 -15.38 -11.85 26.02
C ALA A 44 -16.06 -10.50 26.33
N ASP A 45 -16.77 -10.41 27.46
CA ASP A 45 -17.61 -9.25 27.81
C ASP A 45 -16.89 -8.19 28.66
N ASN A 46 -15.60 -7.96 28.38
CA ASN A 46 -14.87 -6.86 29.00
C ASN A 46 -14.97 -5.61 28.12
N LEU A 47 -15.29 -4.46 28.73
CA LEU A 47 -15.22 -3.14 28.09
C LEU A 47 -13.92 -2.93 27.28
N ILE A 48 -12.79 -3.47 27.76
CA ILE A 48 -11.50 -3.45 27.06
C ILE A 48 -11.59 -4.21 25.73
N ASN A 49 -12.15 -5.43 25.73
CA ASN A 49 -12.29 -6.24 24.53
C ASN A 49 -13.21 -5.56 23.52
N SER A 50 -14.37 -5.05 23.97
CA SER A 50 -15.28 -4.29 23.11
C SER A 50 -14.61 -3.05 22.51
N THR A 51 -13.83 -2.31 23.31
CA THR A 51 -13.11 -1.12 22.82
C THR A 51 -12.03 -1.49 21.78
N ILE A 52 -11.33 -2.61 21.98
CA ILE A 52 -10.32 -3.10 21.03
C ILE A 52 -11.00 -3.54 19.73
N ILE A 53 -12.07 -4.32 19.81
CA ILE A 53 -12.85 -4.75 18.64
C ILE A 53 -13.36 -3.53 17.87
N GLU A 54 -13.92 -2.53 18.55
CA GLU A 54 -14.40 -1.30 17.91
C GLU A 54 -13.26 -0.52 17.23
N MET A 55 -12.06 -0.49 17.83
CA MET A 55 -10.88 0.14 17.22
C MET A 55 -10.45 -0.61 15.95
N VAL A 56 -10.44 -1.95 15.97
CA VAL A 56 -10.12 -2.75 14.80
C VAL A 56 -11.18 -2.59 13.71
N GLU A 57 -12.46 -2.57 14.08
CA GLU A 57 -13.58 -2.34 13.17
C GLU A 57 -13.45 -0.97 12.49
N PHE A 58 -13.09 0.07 13.24
CA PHE A 58 -12.81 1.39 12.67
C PHE A 58 -11.65 1.36 11.66
N ILE A 59 -10.52 0.74 12.01
CA ILE A 59 -9.36 0.59 11.11
C ILE A 59 -9.76 -0.10 9.80
N ARG A 60 -10.61 -1.14 9.89
CA ARG A 60 -11.14 -1.88 8.74
C ARG A 60 -12.05 -1.01 7.87
N CYS A 61 -13.03 -0.34 8.48
CA CYS A 61 -14.01 0.48 7.78
C CYS A 61 -13.35 1.65 7.03
N GLU A 62 -12.38 2.29 7.67
CA GLU A 62 -11.62 3.41 7.11
C GLU A 62 -10.49 2.97 6.19
N ASN A 63 -10.29 1.65 6.08
CA ASN A 63 -9.23 1.02 5.31
C ASN A 63 -7.86 1.68 5.49
N ILE A 64 -7.43 1.84 6.75
CA ILE A 64 -6.09 2.37 7.06
C ILE A 64 -5.07 1.27 6.73
N LYS A 65 -4.70 1.15 5.45
CA LYS A 65 -3.98 0.00 4.86
C LYS A 65 -2.78 -0.47 5.68
N ALA A 66 -1.94 0.47 6.12
CA ALA A 66 -0.74 0.16 6.90
C ALA A 66 -1.05 -0.48 8.26
N LEU A 67 -2.14 -0.06 8.92
CA LEU A 67 -2.58 -0.67 10.18
C LEU A 67 -3.28 -2.01 9.93
N VAL A 68 -4.09 -2.12 8.87
CA VAL A 68 -4.72 -3.39 8.47
C VAL A 68 -3.66 -4.47 8.24
N ALA A 69 -2.64 -4.17 7.43
CA ALA A 69 -1.52 -5.08 7.15
C ALA A 69 -0.81 -5.48 8.44
N HIS A 70 -0.43 -4.51 9.28
CA HIS A 70 0.28 -4.79 10.52
C HIS A 70 -0.51 -5.68 11.50
N ILE A 71 -1.82 -5.45 11.63
CA ILE A 71 -2.67 -6.27 12.49
C ILE A 71 -2.74 -7.69 11.97
N MET A 72 -2.98 -7.88 10.67
CA MET A 72 -3.11 -9.20 10.08
C MET A 72 -1.80 -9.98 10.07
N GLU A 73 -0.67 -9.33 9.78
CA GLU A 73 0.63 -9.99 9.73
C GLU A 73 1.15 -10.41 11.11
N LYS A 74 0.86 -9.63 12.16
CA LYS A 74 1.44 -9.87 13.50
C LYS A 74 0.47 -10.53 14.48
N HIS A 75 -0.83 -10.36 14.29
CA HIS A 75 -1.83 -10.69 15.31
C HIS A 75 -2.99 -11.56 14.81
N SER A 76 -2.98 -12.05 13.57
CA SER A 76 -4.05 -12.93 13.04
C SER A 76 -4.44 -14.06 13.98
N ASP A 77 -3.43 -14.74 14.54
CA ASP A 77 -3.63 -15.91 15.39
C ASP A 77 -4.32 -15.55 16.70
N THR A 78 -4.14 -14.31 17.18
CA THR A 78 -4.75 -13.80 18.41
C THR A 78 -6.28 -13.78 18.31
N PHE A 79 -6.84 -13.69 17.09
CA PHE A 79 -8.27 -13.55 16.87
C PHE A 79 -8.96 -14.86 16.50
N SER A 80 -8.21 -15.94 16.25
CA SER A 80 -8.75 -17.24 15.84
C SER A 80 -9.75 -17.86 16.82
N SER A 81 -9.64 -17.53 18.11
CA SER A 81 -10.57 -17.99 19.15
C SER A 81 -11.79 -17.08 19.34
N VAL A 82 -11.89 -15.97 18.60
CA VAL A 82 -12.95 -14.96 18.75
C VAL A 82 -14.02 -15.19 17.69
N SER A 83 -15.02 -16.01 18.00
CA SER A 83 -16.09 -16.38 17.05
C SER A 83 -17.37 -15.55 17.16
N HIS A 84 -17.50 -14.70 18.19
CA HIS A 84 -18.74 -13.98 18.49
C HIS A 84 -18.92 -12.66 17.72
N VAL A 85 -17.88 -12.20 17.01
CA VAL A 85 -17.94 -10.98 16.19
C VAL A 85 -17.31 -11.23 14.82
N PRO A 86 -17.90 -10.70 13.73
CA PRO A 86 -17.36 -10.89 12.38
C PRO A 86 -16.16 -9.99 12.06
N THR A 87 -15.80 -9.04 12.94
CA THR A 87 -14.80 -7.99 12.71
C THR A 87 -13.46 -8.51 12.18
N PHE A 88 -12.93 -9.59 12.77
CA PHE A 88 -11.61 -10.09 12.40
C PHE A 88 -11.62 -10.86 11.08
N ASP A 89 -12.68 -11.61 10.79
CA ASP A 89 -12.85 -12.24 9.48
C ASP A 89 -12.99 -11.20 8.37
N MET A 90 -13.78 -10.16 8.62
CA MET A 90 -13.92 -9.04 7.68
C MET A 90 -12.62 -8.24 7.53
N LEU A 91 -11.80 -8.13 8.58
CA LEU A 91 -10.47 -7.52 8.51
C LEU A 91 -9.54 -8.34 7.62
N LYS A 92 -9.56 -9.67 7.74
CA LYS A 92 -8.78 -10.56 6.88
C LYS A 92 -9.17 -10.39 5.40
N VAL A 93 -10.47 -10.40 5.10
CA VAL A 93 -10.96 -10.14 3.73
C VAL A 93 -10.47 -8.78 3.22
N LYS A 94 -10.51 -7.74 4.06
CA LYS A 94 -10.03 -6.41 3.69
C LYS A 94 -8.52 -6.38 3.42
N TYR A 95 -7.75 -7.11 4.22
CA TYR A 95 -6.30 -7.25 4.01
C TYR A 95 -5.98 -7.94 2.69
N ASP A 96 -6.64 -9.05 2.38
CA ASP A 96 -6.44 -9.79 1.13
C ASP A 96 -6.77 -8.89 -0.09
N GLN A 97 -7.89 -8.15 -0.03
CA GLN A 97 -8.28 -7.15 -1.04
C GLN A 97 -7.20 -6.07 -1.24
N ASN A 98 -6.61 -5.56 -0.15
CA ASN A 98 -5.56 -4.54 -0.23
C ASN A 98 -4.30 -5.12 -0.89
N LYS A 99 -3.91 -6.35 -0.55
CA LYS A 99 -2.74 -7.01 -1.13
C LYS A 99 -2.89 -7.27 -2.63
N GLU A 100 -4.08 -7.70 -3.05
CA GLU A 100 -4.40 -7.89 -4.46
C GLU A 100 -4.36 -6.57 -5.24
N ALA A 101 -4.84 -5.49 -4.63
CA ALA A 101 -4.78 -4.15 -5.23
C ALA A 101 -3.33 -3.66 -5.39
N GLU A 102 -2.50 -3.80 -4.35
CA GLU A 102 -1.07 -3.45 -4.40
C GLU A 102 -0.34 -4.23 -5.49
N LYS A 103 -0.55 -5.56 -5.58
CA LYS A 103 0.03 -6.37 -6.65
C LYS A 103 -0.38 -5.90 -8.05
N ARG A 104 -1.66 -5.55 -8.24
CA ARG A 104 -2.15 -5.04 -9.53
C ARG A 104 -1.53 -3.70 -9.89
N GLU A 105 -1.33 -2.82 -8.92
CA GLU A 105 -0.65 -1.53 -9.11
C GLU A 105 0.82 -1.73 -9.50
N GLU A 106 1.52 -2.68 -8.86
CA GLU A 106 2.89 -3.07 -9.20
C GLU A 106 2.99 -3.62 -10.64
N ASP A 107 2.12 -4.55 -11.02
CA ASP A 107 2.08 -5.14 -12.37
C ASP A 107 1.87 -4.06 -13.44
N LEU A 108 0.91 -3.13 -13.22
CA LEU A 108 0.65 -2.00 -14.13
C LEU A 108 1.84 -1.03 -14.21
N SER A 109 2.55 -0.81 -13.10
CA SER A 109 3.73 0.07 -13.09
C SER A 109 4.90 -0.53 -13.87
N SER A 110 5.09 -1.85 -13.76
CA SER A 110 6.09 -2.62 -14.50
C SER A 110 5.85 -2.56 -16.02
N GLU A 111 4.60 -2.77 -16.45
CA GLU A 111 4.22 -2.70 -17.87
C GLU A 111 4.40 -1.29 -18.46
N LYS A 112 4.07 -0.24 -17.71
CA LYS A 112 4.29 1.15 -18.15
C LYS A 112 5.77 1.46 -18.32
N VAL A 113 6.61 1.05 -17.37
CA VAL A 113 8.07 1.26 -17.46
C VAL A 113 8.67 0.52 -18.65
N SER A 114 8.22 -0.71 -18.92
CA SER A 114 8.64 -1.49 -20.08
C SER A 114 8.23 -0.82 -21.41
N SER A 115 6.98 -0.36 -21.50
CA SER A 115 6.44 0.32 -22.67
C SER A 115 7.14 1.64 -22.95
N SER A 116 7.40 2.46 -21.93
CA SER A 116 8.12 3.74 -22.07
C SER A 116 9.58 3.55 -22.53
N LYS A 117 10.25 2.47 -22.09
CA LYS A 117 11.59 2.12 -22.58
C LYS A 117 11.57 1.68 -24.05
N SER A 118 10.55 0.92 -24.46
CA SER A 118 10.42 0.50 -25.86
C SER A 118 10.15 1.67 -26.81
N LEU A 119 9.29 2.63 -26.41
CA LEU A 119 8.99 3.80 -27.24
C LEU A 119 10.17 4.76 -27.38
N SER A 120 10.93 4.96 -26.29
CA SER A 120 12.14 5.78 -26.35
C SER A 120 13.21 5.15 -27.24
N ALA A 121 13.43 3.83 -27.13
CA ALA A 121 14.37 3.11 -27.99
C ALA A 121 13.99 3.18 -29.48
N LEU A 122 12.69 3.05 -29.82
CA LEU A 122 12.21 3.21 -31.19
C LEU A 122 12.45 4.63 -31.72
N LYS A 123 12.18 5.65 -30.91
CA LYS A 123 12.41 7.04 -31.30
C LYS A 123 13.89 7.36 -31.54
N PHE A 124 14.79 6.83 -30.72
CA PHE A 124 16.24 6.98 -30.93
C PHE A 124 16.72 6.33 -32.24
N LEU A 125 16.12 5.20 -32.65
CA LEU A 125 16.43 4.53 -33.92
C LEU A 125 15.90 5.34 -35.11
N GLU A 126 14.72 5.95 -34.96
CA GLU A 126 14.09 6.79 -35.98
C GLU A 126 14.90 8.09 -36.19
N ASP A 127 15.33 8.74 -35.11
CA ASP A 127 16.20 9.93 -35.15
C ASP A 127 17.56 9.60 -35.83
N GLN A 128 18.17 8.44 -35.54
CA GLN A 128 19.42 8.01 -36.20
C GLN A 128 19.23 7.74 -37.70
N ASN A 129 18.08 7.22 -38.10
CA ASN A 129 17.79 6.91 -39.50
C ASN A 129 17.53 8.19 -40.31
N GLU A 130 16.92 9.22 -39.71
CA GLU A 130 16.75 10.53 -40.35
C GLU A 130 18.09 11.25 -40.58
N GLU A 131 19.05 11.14 -39.67
CA GLU A 131 20.39 11.75 -39.81
C GLU A 131 21.18 11.17 -41.02
N LEU A 132 21.04 9.87 -41.30
CA LEU A 132 21.70 9.20 -42.44
C LEU A 132 21.15 9.64 -43.81
N TYR A 133 19.85 9.98 -43.87
CA TYR A 133 19.21 10.43 -45.11
C TYR A 133 19.64 11.85 -45.51
N PHE A 134 19.98 12.69 -44.52
CA PHE A 134 20.43 14.07 -44.76
C PHE A 134 21.87 14.13 -45.29
N ASP A 135 22.73 13.20 -44.86
CA ASP A 135 24.15 13.16 -45.27
C ASP A 135 24.38 12.62 -46.70
N GLU A 136 23.46 11.84 -47.26
CA GLU A 136 23.59 11.30 -48.63
C GLU A 136 23.19 12.29 -49.75
N SER A 137 22.68 13.49 -49.42
CA SER A 137 22.11 14.42 -50.40
C SER A 137 23.07 15.49 -50.94
N ASP A 138 24.36 15.47 -50.61
CA ASP A 138 25.31 16.54 -50.99
C ASP A 138 26.37 16.15 -52.05
N GLU A 139 26.15 15.09 -52.83
CA GLU A 139 27.03 14.72 -53.95
C GLU A 139 26.29 14.58 -55.29
N GLU A 140 26.03 15.71 -55.97
CA GLU A 140 26.38 15.97 -57.39
C GLU A 140 25.80 17.30 -57.88
N GLY A 141 26.68 18.26 -58.16
CA GLY A 141 26.33 19.58 -58.69
C GLY A 141 25.91 19.58 -60.17
N PRO A 142 25.11 20.56 -60.61
CA PRO A 142 24.71 20.67 -62.00
C PRO A 142 25.82 21.30 -62.84
N HIS A 143 26.32 20.58 -63.84
CA HIS A 143 27.12 21.19 -64.92
C HIS A 143 26.34 21.14 -66.24
N PRO A 144 25.82 22.29 -66.71
CA PRO A 144 25.67 22.49 -68.14
C PRO A 144 26.32 23.81 -68.57
N ALA A 145 27.34 23.74 -69.44
CA ALA A 145 27.69 24.85 -70.31
C ALA A 145 28.39 24.39 -71.59
N LYS A 146 27.57 24.27 -72.64
CA LYS A 146 27.74 24.76 -74.03
C LYS A 146 29.05 24.49 -74.78
N GLY A 147 28.90 23.76 -75.89
CA GLY A 147 29.65 23.88 -77.14
C GLY A 147 28.67 23.81 -78.30
#